data_AF-A0A524CXY1-F1
#
_entry.id   AF-A0A524CXY1-F1
#
_cell.length_a   1.000
_cell.length_b   1.000
_cell.length_c   1.000
_cell.angle_alpha   90.00
_cell.angle_beta   90.00
_cell.angle_gamma   90.00
#
_symmetry.space_group_name_H-M   'P 1'
#
loop_
_entity.id
_entity.type
_entity.pdbx_description
1 polymer ?
#
loop_
_entity_poly.entity_id
_entity_poly.type
_entity_poly.pdbx_seq_one_letter_code
_entity_poly.pdbx_strand_id
1 'polypeptide(L)'
;HVPFANIGIPTADLIINFWDNPDWPYHHTTEDNMDHISRNSLKATGETVEQFIYNNYYNATDDEYEGNFPYEEDINIPPTEIIIFIISVIGIIGISVIAINLIRNRNLKRILEEEKGKNDEISER
;
A
#
# COMPACT_ATOMS: atom_id res chain seq x y z
N HIS A 1 2.72 25.50 -27.45
CA HIS A 1 4.01 25.66 -26.75
C HIS A 1 4.83 26.86 -27.28
N VAL A 2 4.93 27.10 -28.60
CA VAL A 2 5.74 28.20 -29.21
C VAL A 2 5.56 29.59 -28.59
N PRO A 3 4.34 30.12 -28.35
CA PRO A 3 4.21 31.46 -27.75
C PRO A 3 4.81 31.58 -26.35
N PHE A 4 4.75 30.52 -25.54
CA PHE A 4 5.35 30.45 -24.21
C PHE A 4 6.88 30.39 -24.29
N ALA A 5 7.41 29.58 -25.22
CA ALA A 5 8.85 29.53 -25.49
C ALA A 5 9.41 30.90 -25.90
N ASN A 6 8.67 31.65 -26.73
CA ASN A 6 9.08 32.99 -27.19
C ASN A 6 9.19 34.02 -26.06
N ILE A 7 8.52 33.81 -24.93
CA ILE A 7 8.61 34.67 -23.74
C ILE A 7 9.49 34.07 -22.63
N GLY A 8 10.29 33.03 -22.96
CA GLY A 8 11.27 32.44 -22.06
C GLY A 8 10.69 31.44 -21.04
N ILE A 9 9.44 31.02 -21.21
CA ILE A 9 8.86 29.96 -20.38
C ILE A 9 9.31 28.60 -20.92
N PRO A 10 9.91 27.73 -20.09
CA PRO A 10 10.25 26.36 -20.50
C PRO A 10 9.00 25.60 -20.94
N THR A 11 9.04 25.04 -22.15
CA THR A 11 7.92 24.25 -22.68
C THR A 11 8.41 23.04 -23.45
N ALA A 12 7.62 21.97 -23.40
CA ALA A 12 7.77 20.80 -24.26
C ALA A 12 6.47 20.60 -25.07
N ASP A 13 6.58 19.93 -26.22
CA ASP A 13 5.43 19.47 -26.99
C ASP A 13 5.46 17.94 -27.04
N LEU A 14 4.41 17.30 -26.54
CA LEU A 14 4.29 15.85 -26.50
C LEU A 14 3.45 15.41 -27.67
N ILE A 15 4.14 15.03 -28.73
CA ILE A 15 3.53 14.58 -29.97
C ILE A 15 3.93 13.12 -30.17
N ILE A 16 2.94 12.26 -30.39
CA ILE A 16 3.14 10.85 -30.73
C ILE A 16 3.76 10.73 -32.13
N ASN A 17 5.09 10.66 -32.16
CA ASN A 17 5.93 10.29 -33.30
C ASN A 17 5.56 10.90 -34.68
N PHE A 18 5.60 12.23 -34.80
CA PHE A 18 5.53 12.92 -36.10
C PHE A 18 6.89 13.47 -36.56
N TRP A 19 7.87 13.59 -35.66
CA TRP A 19 9.11 14.33 -35.93
C TRP A 19 10.17 13.53 -36.71
N ASP A 20 10.21 12.21 -36.54
CA ASP A 20 11.12 11.30 -37.25
C ASP A 20 10.36 10.18 -38.02
N ASN A 21 9.04 10.31 -38.11
CA ASN A 21 8.20 9.47 -38.95
C ASN A 21 7.15 10.37 -39.64
N PRO A 22 7.35 10.74 -40.92
CA PRO A 22 6.47 11.66 -41.64
C PRO A 22 5.07 11.09 -41.92
N ASP A 23 4.83 9.82 -41.60
CA ASP A 23 3.69 9.05 -42.09
C ASP A 23 2.55 8.92 -41.07
N TRP A 24 2.04 10.02 -40.52
CA TRP A 24 0.63 10.04 -40.10
C TRP A 24 -0.22 10.54 -41.29
N PRO A 25 -0.62 9.65 -42.22
CA PRO A 25 -1.26 10.04 -43.48
C PRO A 25 -2.64 10.68 -43.25
N TYR A 26 -3.19 10.51 -42.04
CA TYR A 26 -4.50 11.01 -41.67
C TYR A 26 -4.46 12.47 -41.20
N HIS A 27 -3.27 13.07 -41.01
CA HIS A 27 -3.14 14.45 -40.53
C HIS A 27 -3.88 15.44 -41.43
N HIS A 28 -4.76 16.27 -40.86
CA HIS A 28 -5.54 17.26 -41.62
C HIS A 28 -6.42 16.66 -42.73
N THR A 29 -6.82 15.40 -42.59
CA THR A 29 -7.79 14.76 -43.48
C THR A 29 -9.09 14.45 -42.73
N THR A 30 -10.14 14.06 -43.46
CA THR A 30 -11.38 13.53 -42.85
C THR A 30 -11.19 12.17 -42.19
N GLU A 31 -10.06 11.50 -42.45
CA GLU A 31 -9.68 10.23 -41.84
C GLU A 31 -8.97 10.43 -40.49
N ASP A 32 -8.77 11.66 -40.01
CA ASP A 32 -8.31 11.91 -38.64
C ASP A 32 -9.44 11.61 -37.64
N ASN A 33 -9.64 10.33 -37.35
CA ASN A 33 -10.77 9.83 -36.57
C ASN A 33 -10.34 8.77 -35.57
N MET A 34 -11.29 8.31 -34.75
CA MET A 34 -11.03 7.38 -33.64
C MET A 34 -10.49 6.02 -34.06
N ASP A 35 -10.68 5.60 -35.32
CA ASP A 35 -10.24 4.30 -35.80
C ASP A 35 -8.70 4.24 -35.95
N HIS A 36 -8.05 5.40 -36.05
CA HIS A 36 -6.59 5.50 -36.16
C HIS A 36 -5.91 5.81 -34.82
N ILE A 37 -6.68 6.16 -33.78
CA ILE A 37 -6.13 6.50 -32.46
C ILE A 37 -5.85 5.25 -31.62
N SER A 38 -4.59 5.11 -31.20
CA SER A 38 -4.16 4.02 -30.32
C SER A 38 -4.45 4.32 -28.85
N ARG A 39 -5.26 3.47 -28.20
CA ARG A 39 -5.50 3.53 -26.74
C ARG A 39 -4.22 3.44 -25.92
N ASN A 40 -3.26 2.62 -26.35
CA ASN A 40 -1.99 2.47 -25.64
C ASN A 40 -1.15 3.74 -25.72
N SER A 41 -1.20 4.44 -26.87
CA SER A 41 -0.50 5.71 -27.04
C SER A 41 -1.09 6.81 -26.16
N LEU A 42 -2.43 6.85 -26.04
CA LEU A 42 -3.12 7.75 -25.11
C LEU A 42 -2.75 7.46 -23.65
N LYS A 43 -2.74 6.18 -23.26
CA LYS A 43 -2.37 5.76 -21.91
C LYS A 43 -0.94 6.19 -21.57
N ALA A 44 0.03 5.85 -22.42
CA ALA A 44 1.43 6.19 -22.20
C ALA A 44 1.66 7.72 -22.13
N THR A 45 1.00 8.49 -23.02
CA THR A 45 1.10 9.95 -23.02
C THR A 45 0.49 10.55 -21.75
N GLY A 46 -0.69 10.07 -21.34
CA GLY A 46 -1.36 10.51 -20.12
C GLY A 46 -0.52 10.25 -18.87
N GLU A 47 -0.05 9.01 -18.68
CA GLU A 47 0.80 8.62 -17.55
C GLU A 47 2.09 9.44 -17.50
N THR A 48 2.68 9.76 -18.66
CA THR A 48 3.88 10.60 -18.73
C THR A 48 3.62 12.02 -18.24
N VAL A 49 2.51 12.63 -18.65
CA VAL A 49 2.13 13.98 -18.20
C VAL A 49 1.82 14.00 -16.70
N GLU A 50 1.06 13.02 -16.23
CA GLU A 50 0.74 12.86 -14.81
C GLU A 50 2.02 12.75 -13.97
N GLN A 51 2.94 11.86 -14.36
CA GLN A 51 4.21 11.67 -13.66
C GLN A 51 5.08 12.94 -13.66
N PHE A 52 5.11 13.68 -14.79
CA PHE A 52 5.85 14.93 -14.86
C PHE A 52 5.29 15.98 -13.90
N ILE A 53 3.97 16.13 -13.83
CA ILE A 53 3.32 17.07 -12.92
C ILE A 53 3.60 16.66 -11.47
N TYR A 54 3.40 15.38 -11.15
CA TYR A 54 3.63 14.84 -9.82
C TYR A 54 5.06 15.12 -9.34
N ASN A 55 6.07 14.77 -10.14
CA ASN A 55 7.47 14.90 -9.74
C ASN A 55 7.96 16.34 -9.57
N ASN A 56 7.36 17.32 -10.26
CA ASN A 56 7.91 18.68 -10.35
C ASN A 56 7.04 19.74 -9.66
N TYR A 57 5.75 19.49 -9.48
CA TYR A 57 4.79 20.49 -9.01
C TYR A 57 3.91 20.01 -7.86
N TYR A 58 3.83 18.70 -7.63
CA TYR A 58 3.13 18.15 -6.48
C TYR A 58 4.06 18.12 -5.26
N ASN A 59 4.04 19.21 -4.48
CA ASN A 59 4.67 19.23 -3.16
C ASN A 59 3.69 18.64 -2.15
N ALA A 60 3.88 17.38 -1.77
CA ALA A 60 3.21 16.80 -0.61
C ALA A 60 3.75 17.49 0.66
N THR A 61 3.20 18.65 1.01
CA THR A 61 3.38 19.27 2.33
C THR A 61 2.38 18.77 3.36
N ASP A 62 1.53 17.80 2.99
CA ASP A 62 0.73 17.02 3.91
C ASP A 62 1.19 15.56 3.77
N ASP A 63 1.56 14.94 4.89
CA ASP A 63 1.99 13.54 5.04
C ASP A 63 0.86 12.51 4.72
N GLU A 64 -0.04 12.83 3.79
CA GLU A 64 -1.28 12.07 3.55
C GLU A 64 -1.69 12.01 2.07
N TYR A 65 -0.72 12.00 1.15
CA TYR A 65 -0.98 11.55 -0.21
C TYR A 65 0.08 10.55 -0.67
N GLU A 66 -0.19 9.27 -0.38
CA GLU A 66 0.37 8.17 -1.16
C GLU A 66 -0.29 8.22 -2.54
N GLY A 67 0.38 8.83 -3.51
CA GLY A 67 0.09 8.55 -4.92
C GLY A 67 0.15 7.03 -5.14
N ASN A 68 -0.50 6.53 -6.19
CA ASN A 68 -0.55 5.10 -6.56
C ASN A 68 0.83 4.54 -7.00
N PHE A 69 1.84 4.69 -6.15
CA PHE A 69 3.20 4.24 -6.37
C PHE A 69 3.67 3.41 -5.15
N PRO A 70 4.19 2.19 -5.36
CA PRO A 70 4.47 1.61 -6.66
C PRO A 70 3.21 1.04 -7.31
N TYR A 71 3.13 1.12 -8.64
CA TYR A 71 2.24 0.27 -9.42
C TYR A 71 2.54 -1.17 -9.03
N GLU A 72 1.55 -1.80 -8.39
CA GLU A 72 1.49 -3.21 -8.01
C GLU A 72 2.75 -4.02 -8.39
N GLU A 73 3.73 -4.07 -7.48
CA GLU A 73 4.09 -5.42 -7.08
C GLU A 73 2.81 -5.96 -6.45
N ASP A 74 2.25 -7.03 -7.02
CA ASP A 74 1.19 -7.83 -6.41
C ASP A 74 1.70 -8.41 -5.09
N ILE A 75 1.87 -7.55 -4.09
CA ILE A 75 1.99 -7.97 -2.72
C ILE A 75 0.59 -8.50 -2.42
N ASN A 76 0.45 -9.83 -2.37
CA ASN A 76 -0.75 -10.55 -1.93
C ASN A 76 -1.04 -10.20 -0.46
N ILE A 77 -1.35 -8.94 -0.17
CA ILE A 77 -1.81 -8.48 1.11
C ILE A 77 -3.27 -8.92 1.18
N PRO A 78 -3.62 -9.83 2.11
CA PRO A 78 -5.01 -10.23 2.27
C PRO A 78 -5.88 -8.98 2.53
N PRO A 79 -7.16 -8.98 2.09
CA PRO A 79 -8.10 -7.92 2.42
C PRO A 79 -8.02 -7.51 3.89
N THR A 80 -8.19 -6.22 4.18
CA THR A 80 -8.03 -5.66 5.53
C THR A 80 -8.86 -6.40 6.58
N GLU A 81 -10.03 -6.91 6.19
CA GLU A 81 -10.88 -7.75 7.04
C GLU A 81 -10.18 -9.04 7.50
N ILE A 82 -9.39 -9.67 6.61
CA ILE A 82 -8.62 -10.89 6.92
C ILE A 82 -7.47 -10.58 7.87
N ILE A 83 -6.80 -9.43 7.71
CA ILE A 83 -5.71 -9.01 8.59
C ILE A 83 -6.23 -8.76 10.01
N ILE A 84 -7.34 -8.01 10.14
CA ILE A 84 -8.00 -7.75 11.43
C ILE A 84 -8.42 -9.08 12.08
N PHE A 85 -8.96 -10.02 11.29
CA PHE A 85 -9.31 -11.35 11.77
C PHE A 85 -8.09 -12.10 12.33
N ILE A 86 -6.97 -12.17 11.60
CA ILE A 86 -5.74 -12.86 12.04
C ILE A 86 -5.21 -12.26 13.35
N ILE A 87 -5.14 -10.93 13.45
CA ILE A 87 -4.67 -10.23 14.65
C ILE A 87 -5.56 -10.56 15.85
N SER A 88 -6.89 -10.57 15.65
CA SER A 88 -7.84 -10.90 16.72
C SER A 88 -7.67 -12.34 17.24
N VAL A 89 -7.44 -13.31 16.34
CA VAL A 89 -7.25 -14.73 16.70
C VAL A 89 -5.96 -14.91 17.49
N ILE A 90 -4.86 -14.31 17.05
CA ILE A 90 -3.57 -14.37 17.76
C ILE A 90 -3.69 -13.73 19.16
N GLY A 91 -4.39 -12.60 19.26
CA GLY A 91 -4.66 -11.94 20.54
C GLY A 91 -5.42 -12.83 21.51
N ILE A 92 -6.48 -13.51 21.06
CA ILE A 92 -7.28 -14.42 21.89
C ILE A 92 -6.44 -15.62 22.37
N ILE A 93 -5.62 -16.21 21.49
CA ILE A 93 -4.74 -17.32 21.85
C ILE A 93 -3.72 -16.87 22.90
N GLY A 94 -3.08 -15.72 22.69
CA GLY A 94 -2.11 -15.16 23.63
C GLY A 94 -2.70 -14.93 25.03
N ILE A 95 -3.88 -14.30 25.09
CA ILE A 95 -4.62 -14.08 26.35
C ILE A 95 -4.95 -15.42 27.03
N SER A 96 -5.40 -16.40 26.25
CA SER A 96 -5.76 -17.73 26.77
C SER A 96 -4.56 -18.45 27.38
N VAL A 97 -3.39 -18.40 26.73
CA VAL A 97 -2.15 -19.02 27.25
C VAL A 97 -1.70 -18.34 28.55
N ILE A 98 -1.78 -17.01 28.63
CA ILE A 98 -1.44 -16.27 29.85
C ILE A 98 -2.40 -16.65 30.97
N ALA A 99 -3.71 -16.68 30.70
CA ALA A 99 -4.73 -17.04 31.67
C ALA A 99 -4.52 -18.47 32.21
N ILE A 100 -4.25 -19.43 31.33
CA ILE A 100 -3.96 -20.83 31.73
C ILE A 100 -2.72 -20.89 32.62
N ASN A 101 -1.64 -20.20 32.26
CA ASN A 101 -0.41 -20.18 33.08
C ASN A 101 -0.64 -19.56 34.45
N LEU A 102 -1.42 -18.48 34.53
CA LEU A 102 -1.78 -17.85 35.80
C LEU A 102 -2.62 -18.76 36.69
N ILE A 103 -3.61 -19.45 36.11
CA ILE A 103 -4.45 -20.42 36.84
C ILE A 103 -3.60 -21.59 37.34
N ARG A 104 -2.73 -22.14 36.49
CA ARG A 104 -1.84 -23.25 36.87
C ARG A 104 -0.91 -22.86 38.01
N ASN A 105 -0.31 -21.67 37.94
CA ASN A 105 0.60 -21.20 38.99
C ASN A 105 -0.13 -20.96 40.32
N ARG A 106 -1.36 -20.42 40.28
CA ARG A 106 -2.21 -20.27 41.47
C ARG A 106 -2.55 -21.62 42.11
N ASN A 107 -2.94 -22.60 41.30
CA ASN A 107 -3.27 -23.94 41.79
C ASN A 107 -2.06 -24.65 42.40
N LEU A 108 -0.87 -24.54 41.78
CA LEU A 108 0.37 -25.11 42.33
C LEU A 108 0.74 -24.49 43.67
N LYS A 109 0.66 -23.16 43.80
CA LYS A 109 0.90 -22.49 45.09
C LYS A 109 -0.05 -22.98 46.18
N ARG A 110 -1.34 -23.11 45.86
CA ARG A 110 -2.34 -23.60 46.81
C ARG A 110 -2.04 -25.03 47.29
N ILE A 111 -1.68 -25.93 46.37
CA ILE A 111 -1.32 -27.31 46.72
C ILE A 111 -0.08 -27.35 47.63
N LEU A 112 0.94 -26.55 47.34
CA LEU A 112 2.15 -26.46 48.16
C LEU A 112 1.88 -25.91 49.56
N GLU A 113 0.97 -24.93 49.70
CA GLU A 113 0.53 -24.40 51.00
C GLU A 113 -0.26 -25.45 51.80
N GLU A 114 -1.15 -26.21 51.15
CA GLU A 114 -1.90 -27.30 51.77
C GLU A 114 -1.00 -28.46 52.23
N GLU A 115 0.02 -28.84 51.45
CA GLU A 115 1.01 -29.86 51.84
C GLU A 115 1.92 -29.41 52.98
N LYS A 116 2.36 -28.13 52.96
CA LYS A 116 3.19 -27.57 54.02
C LYS A 116 2.44 -27.55 55.36
N GLY A 117 1.18 -27.11 55.37
CA GLY A 117 0.35 -27.09 56.58
C GLY A 117 0.13 -28.48 57.19
N LYS A 118 -0.03 -29.53 56.36
CA LYS A 118 -0.14 -30.91 56.84
C LYS A 118 1.16 -31.44 57.45
N ASN A 119 2.31 -31.11 56.86
CA ASN A 119 3.60 -31.57 57.37
C ASN A 119 3.97 -30.91 58.70
N ASP A 120 3.61 -29.63 58.88
CA ASP A 120 3.82 -28.91 60.13
C ASP A 120 2.98 -29.53 61.27
N GLU A 121 1.71 -29.89 61.00
CA GLU A 121 0.81 -30.55 61.98
C GLU A 121 1.26 -31.96 62.40
N ILE A 122 1.95 -32.68 61.51
CA ILE A 122 2.54 -34.01 61.82
C ILE A 122 3.79 -33.86 62.70
N SER A 123 4.54 -32.76 62.60
CA SER A 123 5.76 -32.54 63.40
C SER A 123 5.51 -32.09 64.85
N GLU A 124 4.32 -31.55 65.13
CA GLU A 124 3.90 -31.10 66.47
C GLU A 124 3.21 -32.20 67.31
N ARG A 125 3.02 -33.40 66.76
CA ARG A 125 2.49 -34.58 67.47
C ARG A 125 3.59 -35.58 67.82
#